data_AF-A0AA94ESB9-F1
#
_entry.id   AF-A0AA94ESB9-F1
#
_cell.length_a   1.000
_cell.length_b   1.000
_cell.length_c   1.000
_cell.angle_alpha   90.00
_cell.angle_beta   90.00
_cell.angle_gamma   90.00
#
_symmetry.space_group_name_H-M   'P 1'
#
loop_
_entity.id
_entity.type
_entity.pdbx_description
1 polymer ?
#
loop_
_entity_poly.entity_id
_entity_poly.type
_entity_poly.pdbx_seq_one_letter_code
_entity_poly.pdbx_strand_id
1 'polypeptide(L)'
;MRRTYKLISHLYPIALALTSGAGVLILIKNLKAGTYDVNQDSIGLPIGVTLMVFLILILTHLLQILLLRWACVNSFAALLLKISAYLIATVSLLILVDRIVYWSIPNHAVIAILYGVTAITFVVFQMQTIAQLK
;
A
#
# COMPACT_ATOMS: atom_id res chain seq x y z
N MET A 1 6.52 10.90 -19.99
CA MET A 1 7.02 10.25 -18.76
C MET A 1 8.38 9.61 -19.03
N ARG A 2 9.41 9.95 -18.24
CA ARG A 2 10.75 9.33 -18.34
C ARG A 2 10.64 7.80 -18.13
N ARG A 3 11.44 7.02 -18.88
CA ARG A 3 11.48 5.54 -18.80
C ARG A 3 11.69 5.01 -17.38
N THR A 4 12.47 5.73 -16.57
CA THR A 4 12.73 5.42 -15.15
C THR A 4 11.49 5.52 -14.27
N TYR A 5 10.61 6.49 -14.52
CA TYR A 5 9.36 6.64 -13.78
C TYR A 5 8.39 5.51 -14.07
N LYS A 6 8.32 5.04 -15.33
CA LYS A 6 7.47 3.90 -15.69
C LYS A 6 7.89 2.65 -14.90
N LEU A 7 9.20 2.40 -14.79
CA LEU A 7 9.75 1.32 -13.97
C LEU A 7 9.42 1.49 -12.48
N ILE A 8 9.60 2.69 -11.93
CA ILE A 8 9.42 2.93 -10.49
C ILE A 8 7.95 2.97 -10.09
N SER A 9 7.06 3.34 -11.01
CA SER A 9 5.61 3.23 -10.82
C SER A 9 5.13 1.78 -10.63
N HIS A 10 5.94 0.79 -11.02
CA HIS A 10 5.64 -0.62 -10.78
C HIS A 10 6.23 -1.16 -9.47
N LEU A 11 7.22 -0.49 -8.87
CA LEU A 11 7.87 -0.98 -7.66
C LEU A 11 6.93 -1.01 -6.46
N TYR A 12 6.15 0.06 -6.25
CA TYR A 12 5.17 0.10 -5.17
C TYR A 12 4.11 -1.02 -5.26
N PRO A 13 3.38 -1.20 -6.39
CA PRO A 13 2.38 -2.26 -6.47
C PRO A 13 2.98 -3.66 -6.38
N ILE A 14 4.21 -3.88 -6.88
CA ILE A 14 4.93 -5.15 -6.69
C ILE A 14 5.25 -5.39 -5.21
N ALA A 15 5.83 -4.40 -4.52
CA ALA A 15 6.15 -4.49 -3.11
C ALA A 15 4.90 -4.74 -2.25
N LEU A 16 3.80 -4.08 -2.59
CA LEU A 16 2.50 -4.25 -1.94
C LEU A 16 1.96 -5.68 -2.14
N ALA A 17 2.01 -6.22 -3.37
CA ALA A 17 1.59 -7.59 -3.65
C ALA A 17 2.45 -8.63 -2.90
N LEU A 18 3.77 -8.43 -2.87
CA LEU A 18 4.69 -9.29 -2.13
C LEU A 18 4.42 -9.22 -0.63
N THR A 19 4.19 -8.03 -0.08
CA THR A 19 3.91 -7.82 1.35
C THR A 19 2.60 -8.49 1.76
N SER A 20 1.53 -8.30 1.00
CA SER A 20 0.25 -8.92 1.28
C SER A 20 0.31 -10.45 1.13
N GLY A 21 0.96 -10.96 0.08
CA GLY A 21 1.14 -12.39 -0.13
C GLY A 21 1.98 -13.04 0.97
N ALA A 22 3.14 -12.47 1.29
CA ALA A 22 3.99 -12.95 2.36
C ALA A 22 3.31 -12.86 3.73
N GLY A 23 2.57 -11.78 4.00
CA GLY A 23 1.77 -11.60 5.21
C GLY A 23 0.78 -12.74 5.41
N VAL A 24 -0.02 -13.06 4.38
CA VAL A 24 -0.98 -14.18 4.43
C VAL A 24 -0.27 -15.52 4.65
N LEU A 25 0.86 -15.78 3.98
CA LEU A 25 1.64 -17.00 4.18
C LEU A 25 2.20 -17.13 5.60
N ILE A 26 2.68 -16.03 6.18
CA ILE A 26 3.16 -15.99 7.58
C ILE A 26 2.02 -16.32 8.54
N LEU A 27 0.84 -15.74 8.34
CA LEU A 27 -0.34 -16.03 9.14
C LEU A 27 -0.72 -17.51 9.08
N ILE A 28 -0.79 -18.09 7.88
CA ILE A 28 -1.07 -19.52 7.69
C ILE A 28 0.00 -20.40 8.36
N LYS A 29 1.27 -20.02 8.26
CA LYS A 29 2.37 -20.77 8.90
C LYS A 29 2.27 -20.71 10.43
N ASN A 30 2.00 -19.54 10.99
CA ASN A 30 1.87 -19.37 12.44
C ASN A 30 0.69 -20.14 13.00
N LEU A 31 -0.41 -20.24 12.25
CA LEU A 31 -1.55 -21.12 12.56
C LEU A 31 -1.13 -22.59 12.62
N LYS A 32 -0.45 -23.09 11.58
CA LYS A 32 0.02 -24.48 11.53
C LYS A 32 1.00 -24.82 12.66
N ALA A 33 1.76 -23.83 13.11
CA ALA A 33 2.74 -23.99 14.19
C ALA A 33 2.12 -23.93 15.61
N GLY A 34 0.79 -23.72 15.73
CA GLY A 34 0.13 -23.59 17.04
C GLY A 34 0.55 -22.34 17.81
N THR A 35 1.05 -21.31 17.11
CA THR A 35 1.49 -20.04 17.73
C THR A 35 0.32 -19.22 18.25
N TYR A 36 -0.90 -19.53 17.79
CA TYR A 36 -2.14 -18.95 18.28
C TYR A 36 -2.79 -19.93 19.25
N ASP A 37 -3.23 -19.42 20.39
CA ASP A 37 -3.97 -20.22 21.36
C ASP A 37 -5.31 -20.65 20.74
N VAL A 38 -5.62 -21.95 20.82
CA VAL A 38 -6.67 -22.64 20.03
C VAL A 38 -8.09 -22.12 20.34
N ASN A 39 -8.23 -21.27 21.36
CA ASN A 39 -9.48 -20.62 21.77
C ASN A 39 -9.79 -19.29 21.07
N GLN A 40 -8.97 -18.80 20.13
CA GLN A 40 -9.25 -17.56 19.39
C GLN A 40 -9.59 -17.82 17.91
N ASP A 41 -10.89 -17.90 17.62
CA ASP A 41 -11.46 -17.42 16.35
C ASP A 41 -10.89 -16.02 16.03
N SER A 42 -10.46 -15.63 14.84
CA SER A 42 -10.53 -16.19 13.50
C SER A 42 -9.35 -15.60 12.73
N ILE A 43 -8.35 -16.41 12.35
CA ILE A 43 -7.25 -15.94 11.49
C ILE A 43 -7.74 -15.50 10.10
N GLY A 44 -8.97 -15.89 9.74
CA GLY A 44 -9.67 -15.40 8.57
C GLY A 44 -9.90 -13.89 8.60
N LEU A 45 -10.08 -13.28 9.78
CA LEU A 45 -10.24 -11.83 9.91
C LEU A 45 -8.94 -11.08 9.54
N PRO A 46 -7.77 -11.36 10.14
CA PRO A 46 -6.51 -10.72 9.72
C PRO A 46 -6.15 -10.97 8.24
N ILE A 47 -6.42 -12.17 7.72
CA ILE A 47 -6.21 -12.48 6.29
C ILE A 47 -7.15 -11.63 5.42
N GLY A 48 -8.45 -11.61 5.75
CA GLY A 48 -9.45 -10.82 5.03
C GLY A 48 -9.13 -9.33 5.03
N VAL A 49 -8.75 -8.77 6.19
CA VAL A 49 -8.33 -7.38 6.31
C VAL A 49 -7.07 -7.11 5.47
N THR A 50 -6.10 -8.02 5.45
CA THR A 50 -4.88 -7.89 4.62
C THR A 50 -5.23 -7.81 3.13
N LEU A 51 -6.15 -8.65 2.65
CA LEU A 51 -6.62 -8.65 1.26
C LEU A 51 -7.44 -7.40 0.92
N MET A 52 -8.29 -6.94 1.83
CA MET A 52 -9.06 -5.71 1.66
C MET A 52 -8.15 -4.50 1.58
N VAL A 53 -7.15 -4.41 2.46
CA VAL A 53 -6.15 -3.33 2.44
C VAL A 53 -5.34 -3.37 1.14
N PHE A 54 -4.92 -4.56 0.70
CA PHE A 54 -4.26 -4.72 -0.60
C PHE A 54 -5.11 -4.14 -1.74
N LEU A 55 -6.39 -4.53 -1.81
CA LEU A 55 -7.29 -4.10 -2.86
C LEU A 55 -7.52 -2.59 -2.82
N ILE A 56 -7.80 -2.03 -1.63
CA ILE A 56 -7.99 -0.59 -1.44
C ILE A 56 -6.75 0.18 -1.90
N LEU A 57 -5.55 -0.25 -1.49
CA LEU A 57 -4.29 0.41 -1.83
C LEU A 57 -3.96 0.33 -3.33
N ILE A 58 -4.27 -0.78 -4.00
CA ILE A 58 -4.11 -0.91 -5.46
C ILE A 58 -5.12 -0.01 -6.19
N LEU A 59 -6.40 -0.05 -5.81
CA LEU A 59 -7.44 0.75 -6.46
C LEU A 59 -7.18 2.26 -6.29
N THR A 60 -6.82 2.68 -5.08
CA THR A 60 -6.46 4.07 -4.79
C THR A 60 -5.21 4.51 -5.56
N HIS A 61 -4.21 3.64 -5.71
CA HIS A 61 -3.03 3.93 -6.54
C HIS A 61 -3.38 4.09 -8.03
N LEU A 62 -4.20 3.21 -8.59
CA LEU A 62 -4.67 3.32 -9.97
C LEU A 62 -5.48 4.60 -10.19
N LEU A 63 -6.38 4.92 -9.25
CA LEU A 63 -7.15 6.15 -9.27
C LEU A 63 -6.26 7.39 -9.19
N GLN A 64 -5.23 7.38 -8.32
CA GLN A 64 -4.26 8.47 -8.22
C GLN A 64 -3.56 8.72 -9.56
N ILE A 65 -3.06 7.66 -10.22
CA ILE A 65 -2.39 7.78 -11.53
C ILE A 65 -3.35 8.34 -12.58
N LEU A 66 -4.60 7.88 -12.60
CA LEU A 66 -5.60 8.33 -13.55
C LEU A 66 -5.95 9.81 -13.34
N LEU A 67 -6.16 10.25 -12.10
CA LEU A 67 -6.42 11.65 -11.77
C LEU A 67 -5.26 12.57 -12.18
N LEU A 68 -4.02 12.16 -11.90
CA LEU A 68 -2.85 12.93 -12.31
C LEU A 68 -2.70 13.01 -13.82
N ARG A 69 -2.99 11.91 -14.53
CA ARG A 69 -2.99 11.90 -15.99
C ARG A 69 -4.05 12.84 -16.56
N TRP A 70 -5.25 12.85 -15.99
CA TRP A 70 -6.32 13.76 -16.40
C TRP A 70 -5.99 15.22 -16.10
N ALA A 71 -5.35 15.51 -14.96
CA ALA A 71 -4.91 16.86 -14.60
C ALA A 71 -3.89 17.44 -15.61
N CYS A 72 -3.09 16.60 -16.27
CA CYS A 72 -2.17 17.04 -17.32
C CYS A 72 -2.86 17.40 -18.63
N VAL A 73 -4.03 16.82 -18.93
CA VAL A 73 -4.75 17.02 -20.20
C VAL A 73 -5.83 18.09 -20.06
N ASN A 74 -6.45 18.22 -18.89
CA ASN A 74 -7.56 19.14 -18.66
C ASN A 74 -7.14 20.32 -17.75
N SER A 75 -6.84 21.47 -18.36
CA SER A 75 -6.35 22.66 -17.65
C SER A 75 -7.38 23.28 -16.70
N PHE A 76 -8.68 23.17 -16.99
CA PHE A 76 -9.74 23.84 -16.21
C PHE A 76 -9.92 23.25 -14.81
N ALA A 77 -9.77 21.92 -14.68
CA ALA A 77 -9.91 21.20 -13.41
C ALA A 77 -8.57 20.70 -12.84
N ALA A 78 -7.43 21.10 -13.42
CA ALA A 78 -6.12 20.55 -13.11
C ALA A 78 -5.75 20.65 -11.62
N LEU A 79 -6.04 21.80 -10.99
CA LEU A 79 -5.74 22.01 -9.58
C LEU A 79 -6.54 21.08 -8.67
N LEU A 80 -7.85 20.98 -8.91
CA LEU A 80 -8.75 20.13 -8.13
C LEU A 80 -8.34 18.65 -8.25
N LEU A 81 -8.06 18.18 -9.47
CA LEU A 81 -7.62 16.80 -9.71
C LEU A 81 -6.29 16.49 -9.01
N LYS A 82 -5.34 17.43 -9.00
CA LYS A 82 -4.07 17.29 -8.26
C LYS A 82 -4.30 17.21 -6.75
N ILE A 83 -5.15 18.07 -6.19
CA ILE A 83 -5.50 18.04 -4.76
C ILE A 83 -6.12 16.70 -4.39
N SER A 84 -7.09 16.21 -5.16
CA SER A 84 -7.72 14.90 -4.94
C SER A 84 -6.71 13.76 -5.01
N ALA A 85 -5.77 13.79 -5.97
CA ALA A 85 -4.72 12.79 -6.07
C ALA A 85 -3.79 12.80 -4.85
N TYR A 86 -3.43 13.97 -4.32
CA TYR A 86 -2.60 14.07 -3.11
C TYR A 86 -3.35 13.67 -1.83
N LEU A 87 -4.65 13.94 -1.75
CA LEU A 87 -5.49 13.47 -0.66
C LEU A 87 -5.52 11.93 -0.65
N ILE A 88 -5.73 11.31 -1.82
CA ILE A 88 -5.66 9.84 -1.97
C ILE A 88 -4.29 9.32 -1.51
N ALA A 89 -3.20 9.95 -1.96
CA ALA A 89 -1.85 9.55 -1.55
C ALA A 89 -1.65 9.61 -0.03
N THR A 90 -2.22 10.64 0.61
CA THR A 90 -2.14 10.83 2.06
C THR A 90 -2.90 9.73 2.79
N VAL A 91 -4.12 9.43 2.36
CA VAL A 91 -4.93 8.34 2.92
C VAL A 91 -4.24 6.98 2.74
N SER A 92 -3.66 6.71 1.56
CA SER A 92 -2.90 5.48 1.33
C SER A 92 -1.69 5.36 2.27
N LEU A 93 -0.97 6.46 2.54
CA LEU A 93 0.13 6.47 3.50
C LEU A 93 -0.36 6.17 4.93
N LEU A 94 -1.45 6.79 5.35
CA LEU A 94 -2.04 6.55 6.68
C LEU A 94 -2.43 5.08 6.85
N ILE A 95 -3.04 4.47 5.83
CA ILE A 95 -3.37 3.03 5.85
C ILE A 95 -2.08 2.20 6.01
N LEU A 96 -1.01 2.53 5.29
CA LEU A 96 0.26 1.80 5.41
C LEU A 96 0.87 1.93 6.81
N VAL A 97 0.88 3.15 7.38
CA VAL A 97 1.38 3.39 8.74
C VAL A 97 0.55 2.64 9.78
N ASP A 98 -0.77 2.70 9.68
CA ASP A 98 -1.68 1.97 10.55
C ASP A 98 -1.42 0.45 10.49
N ARG A 99 -1.17 -0.11 9.31
CA ARG A 99 -0.80 -1.53 9.18
C ARG A 99 0.55 -1.86 9.79
N ILE A 100 1.55 -0.98 9.70
CA ILE A 100 2.84 -1.17 10.38
C ILE A 100 2.60 -1.26 11.90
N VAL A 101 1.84 -0.33 12.47
CA VAL A 101 1.52 -0.31 13.91
C VAL A 101 0.74 -1.57 14.32
N TYR A 102 -0.30 -1.92 13.56
CA TYR A 102 -1.12 -3.10 13.83
C TYR A 102 -0.29 -4.39 13.93
N TRP A 103 0.64 -4.59 12.98
CA TRP A 103 1.48 -5.79 12.95
C TRP A 103 2.69 -5.72 13.89
N SER A 104 2.93 -4.60 14.56
CA SER A 104 4.07 -4.43 15.49
C SER A 104 3.82 -5.02 16.88
N ILE A 105 2.58 -5.39 17.22
CA ILE A 105 2.18 -5.83 18.56
C ILE A 105 1.72 -7.30 18.53
N PRO A 106 2.11 -8.10 19.53
CA PRO A 106 3.25 -9.00 19.42
C PRO A 106 3.03 -10.17 18.43
N ASN A 107 4.13 -10.74 17.91
CA ASN A 107 4.22 -11.96 17.06
C ASN A 107 4.18 -11.77 15.52
N HIS A 108 4.09 -10.54 15.01
CA HIS A 108 4.04 -10.27 13.56
C HIS A 108 5.07 -9.25 13.04
N ALA A 109 6.19 -9.08 13.76
CA ALA A 109 7.24 -8.10 13.41
C ALA A 109 7.72 -8.21 11.95
N VAL A 110 7.82 -9.43 11.39
CA VAL A 110 8.19 -9.63 9.97
C VAL A 110 7.16 -8.99 9.04
N ILE A 111 5.86 -9.11 9.33
CA ILE A 111 4.79 -8.49 8.54
C ILE A 111 4.89 -6.96 8.66
N ALA A 112 5.14 -6.44 9.86
CA ALA A 112 5.34 -5.00 10.07
C ALA A 112 6.53 -4.46 9.27
N ILE A 113 7.66 -5.17 9.23
CA ILE A 113 8.84 -4.81 8.44
C ILE A 113 8.50 -4.77 6.94
N LEU A 114 7.75 -5.75 6.42
CA LEU A 114 7.33 -5.79 5.03
C LEU A 114 6.42 -4.59 4.67
N TYR A 115 5.49 -4.24 5.56
CA TYR A 115 4.70 -3.00 5.41
C TYR A 115 5.58 -1.75 5.47
N GLY A 116 6.62 -1.73 6.31
CA GLY A 116 7.62 -0.66 6.36
C GLY A 116 8.35 -0.48 5.02
N VAL A 117 8.84 -1.57 4.43
CA VAL A 117 9.46 -1.56 3.10
C VAL A 117 8.48 -1.06 2.03
N THR A 118 7.22 -1.50 2.09
CA THR A 118 6.17 -1.04 1.17
C THR A 118 5.86 0.44 1.35
N ALA A 119 5.84 0.95 2.57
CA ALA A 119 5.70 2.38 2.83
C ALA A 119 6.86 3.20 2.28
N ILE A 120 8.10 2.70 2.37
CA ILE A 120 9.27 3.35 1.77
C ILE A 120 9.14 3.40 0.24
N THR A 121 8.78 2.29 -0.40
CA THR A 121 8.59 2.28 -1.87
C THR A 121 7.46 3.20 -2.31
N PHE A 122 6.38 3.29 -1.52
CA PHE A 122 5.31 4.26 -1.73
C PHE A 122 5.81 5.70 -1.65
N VAL A 123 6.54 6.06 -0.59
CA VAL A 123 7.09 7.41 -0.43
C VAL A 123 8.05 7.77 -1.57
N VAL A 124 8.90 6.83 -1.99
CA VAL A 124 9.77 7.01 -3.18
C VAL A 124 8.94 7.27 -4.43
N PHE A 125 7.86 6.52 -4.65
CA PHE A 125 6.93 6.76 -5.74
C PHE A 125 6.29 8.16 -5.66
N GLN A 126 5.85 8.60 -4.48
CA GLN A 126 5.26 9.94 -4.31
C GLN A 126 6.27 11.06 -4.59
N MET A 127 7.52 10.95 -4.09
CA MET A 127 8.57 11.93 -4.33
C MET A 127 8.84 12.10 -5.83
N GLN A 128 8.89 11.01 -6.58
CA GLN A 128 9.09 11.06 -8.03
C GLN A 128 7.89 11.63 -8.78
N THR A 129 6.68 11.30 -8.32
CA THR A 129 5.44 11.84 -8.89
C THR A 129 5.41 13.35 -8.74
N ILE A 130 5.74 13.87 -7.56
CA ILE A 130 5.83 15.32 -7.31
C ILE A 130 6.93 15.95 -8.17
N ALA A 131 8.10 15.31 -8.28
CA ALA A 131 9.21 15.82 -9.08
C ALA A 131 8.89 15.92 -10.58
N GLN A 132 7.97 15.10 -11.10
CA GLN A 132 7.53 15.17 -12.51
C GLN A 132 6.41 16.18 -12.78
N LEU A 133 5.77 16.69 -11.72
CA LEU A 133 4.69 17.67 -11.83
C LEU A 133 5.19 19.12 -11.71
N LYS A 134 6.46 19.32 -11.35
CA LYS A 134 7.20 20.58 -11.45
C LYS A 134 7.73 20.78 -12.86
#